data_AF-A0A9P7RXS9-F1
#
_entry.id   AF-A0A9P7RXS9-F1
#
_cell.length_a   1.000
_cell.length_b   1.000
_cell.length_c   1.000
_cell.angle_alpha   90.00
_cell.angle_beta   90.00
_cell.angle_gamma   90.00
#
_symmetry.space_group_name_H-M   'P 1'
#
loop_
_entity.id
_entity.type
_entity.pdbx_description
1 polymer ?
#
loop_
_entity_poly.entity_id
_entity_poly.type
_entity_poly.pdbx_seq_one_letter_code
_entity_poly.pdbx_strand_id
1 'polypeptide(L)'
;MASIIWSAKSGSDWSDSDLDAYNITVVPVQPSEFFPNPDPSLDHIDPEILSSPFDATPLSLDAARYLRHLRLAIDAHQESFVDDFAAGTLRLLGFDQDIDPQSLLDTTFVLLVLVEDKTLANQTHDVEAQVIAEAIAAFQSNNDKRTRRWLDPLQSMTIPCITMIGTLPTFYLVPVTRELSAAVISGEYPATPTQVLQCRTELDSDLDSEAGMEDIEYRQLAFKRFLAFKTLARTHWEPVLQGF
;
A
#
# COMPACT_ATOMS: atom_id res chain seq x y z
N MET A 1 9.54 -6.70 -40.22
CA MET A 1 9.10 -5.86 -39.10
C MET A 1 9.57 -6.57 -37.85
N ALA A 2 10.48 -5.98 -37.09
CA ALA A 2 11.01 -6.61 -35.88
C ALA A 2 9.97 -6.42 -34.77
N SER A 3 9.39 -7.52 -34.29
CA SER A 3 8.60 -7.52 -33.07
C SER A 3 9.56 -7.22 -31.92
N ILE A 4 9.46 -6.03 -31.33
CA ILE A 4 10.21 -5.72 -30.11
C ILE A 4 9.54 -6.55 -29.01
N ILE A 5 10.15 -7.67 -28.66
CA ILE A 5 9.76 -8.44 -27.48
C ILE A 5 10.31 -7.68 -26.29
N TRP A 6 9.44 -7.04 -25.52
CA TRP A 6 9.82 -6.45 -24.24
C TRP A 6 10.04 -7.60 -23.26
N SER A 7 11.27 -7.76 -22.75
CA SER A 7 11.54 -8.73 -21.69
C SER A 7 10.81 -8.32 -20.42
N ALA A 8 10.27 -9.28 -19.68
CA ALA A 8 9.69 -9.03 -18.37
C ALA A 8 10.72 -8.34 -17.45
N LYS A 9 10.34 -7.18 -16.91
CA LYS A 9 11.14 -6.38 -15.97
C LYS A 9 10.72 -6.66 -14.53
N SER A 10 11.63 -6.49 -13.57
CA SER A 10 11.26 -6.41 -12.15
C SER A 10 10.36 -5.19 -11.94
N GLY A 11 9.39 -5.26 -11.02
CA GLY A 11 8.58 -4.10 -10.67
C GLY A 11 9.41 -2.91 -10.16
N SER A 12 10.53 -3.20 -9.48
CA SER A 12 11.51 -2.20 -9.05
C SER A 12 12.26 -1.49 -10.19
N ASP A 13 12.17 -2.02 -11.41
CA ASP A 13 12.79 -1.43 -12.60
C ASP A 13 11.75 -0.71 -13.48
N TRP A 14 10.49 -0.63 -13.02
CA TRP A 14 9.46 0.14 -13.72
C TRP A 14 9.66 1.63 -13.47
N SER A 15 9.24 2.41 -14.45
CA SER A 15 9.27 3.86 -14.46
C SER A 15 7.96 4.41 -15.04
N ASP A 16 7.77 5.74 -14.98
CA ASP A 16 6.73 6.46 -15.72
C ASP A 16 6.59 5.99 -17.18
N SER A 17 7.71 5.69 -17.86
CA SER A 17 7.69 5.21 -19.25
C SER A 17 7.02 3.85 -19.40
N ASP A 18 7.08 2.99 -18.37
CA ASP A 18 6.38 1.71 -18.34
C ASP A 18 4.88 1.93 -18.06
N LEU A 19 4.51 2.90 -17.21
CA LEU A 19 3.12 3.27 -16.99
C LEU A 19 2.47 3.78 -18.29
N ASP A 20 3.15 4.67 -19.02
CA ASP A 20 2.73 5.15 -20.33
C ASP A 20 2.60 4.01 -21.35
N ALA A 21 3.56 3.08 -21.38
CA ALA A 21 3.57 1.95 -22.29
C ALA A 21 2.39 0.97 -22.04
N TYR A 22 1.87 0.93 -20.82
CA TYR A 22 0.71 0.12 -20.46
C TYR A 22 -0.57 0.94 -20.27
N ASN A 23 -0.61 2.19 -20.77
CA ASN A 23 -1.80 3.05 -20.75
C ASN A 23 -2.35 3.26 -19.32
N ILE A 24 -1.44 3.38 -18.35
CA ILE A 24 -1.76 3.56 -16.93
C ILE A 24 -1.53 5.02 -16.57
N THR A 25 -2.51 5.63 -15.91
CA THR A 25 -2.39 6.99 -15.38
C THR A 25 -2.73 7.01 -13.90
N VAL A 26 -1.91 7.69 -13.11
CA VAL A 26 -2.18 7.94 -11.69
C VAL A 26 -2.92 9.25 -11.54
N VAL A 27 -4.02 9.20 -10.78
CA VAL A 27 -4.91 10.32 -10.53
C VAL A 27 -4.87 10.64 -9.04
N PRO A 28 -4.20 11.73 -8.65
CA PRO A 28 -4.26 12.24 -7.29
C PRO A 28 -5.68 12.70 -6.97
N VAL A 29 -6.20 12.26 -5.83
CA VAL A 29 -7.55 12.61 -5.35
C VAL A 29 -7.51 13.05 -3.89
N GLN A 30 -8.48 13.88 -3.52
CA GLN A 30 -8.59 14.37 -2.15
C GLN A 30 -9.07 13.25 -1.21
N PRO A 31 -8.70 13.30 0.09
CA PRO A 31 -9.13 12.29 1.05
C PRO A 31 -10.65 12.09 1.13
N SER A 32 -11.43 13.16 0.94
CA SER A 32 -12.90 13.09 0.92
C SER A 32 -13.48 12.35 -0.28
N GLU A 33 -12.74 12.26 -1.38
CA GLU A 33 -13.13 11.54 -2.60
C GLU A 33 -12.62 10.09 -2.56
N PHE A 34 -11.47 9.87 -1.94
CA PHE A 34 -10.84 8.55 -1.84
C PHE A 34 -11.44 7.69 -0.73
N PHE A 35 -11.65 8.24 0.47
CA PHE A 35 -12.14 7.49 1.63
C PHE A 35 -13.65 7.64 1.82
N PRO A 36 -14.40 6.53 1.97
CA PRO A 36 -15.82 6.59 2.33
C PRO A 36 -16.08 7.27 3.67
N ASN A 37 -15.15 7.10 4.62
CA ASN A 37 -15.12 7.80 5.90
C ASN A 37 -13.72 8.38 6.12
N PRO A 38 -13.47 9.66 5.79
CA PRO A 38 -12.15 10.27 5.90
C PRO A 38 -11.73 10.60 7.34
N ASP A 39 -12.64 10.51 8.32
CA ASP A 39 -12.34 10.86 9.73
C ASP A 39 -12.83 9.77 10.71
N PRO A 40 -12.23 8.57 10.69
CA PRO A 40 -12.55 7.52 11.65
C PRO A 40 -12.08 7.89 13.06
N SER A 41 -12.81 7.38 14.07
CA SER A 41 -12.40 7.53 15.48
C SER A 41 -11.13 6.74 15.79
N LEU A 42 -10.27 7.31 16.64
CA LEU A 42 -9.05 6.70 17.16
C LEU A 42 -9.22 6.15 18.59
N ASP A 43 -10.43 6.13 19.15
CA ASP A 43 -10.68 5.80 20.57
C ASP A 43 -10.23 4.39 20.99
N HIS A 44 -10.02 3.50 20.01
CA HIS A 44 -9.55 2.13 20.21
C HIS A 44 -8.02 2.00 20.20
N ILE A 45 -7.29 3.06 19.87
CA ILE A 45 -5.83 3.11 19.86
C ILE A 45 -5.34 3.69 21.18
N ASP A 46 -4.28 3.11 21.73
CA ASP A 46 -3.65 3.60 22.96
C ASP A 46 -3.29 5.10 22.82
N PRO A 47 -3.82 6.00 23.66
CA PRO A 47 -3.54 7.43 23.57
C PRO A 47 -2.05 7.75 23.73
N GLU A 48 -1.28 6.88 24.40
CA GLU A 48 0.16 7.03 24.51
C GLU A 48 0.87 6.84 23.17
N ILE A 49 0.37 5.97 22.28
CA ILE A 49 0.91 5.83 20.92
C ILE A 49 0.62 7.08 20.09
N LEU A 50 -0.59 7.62 20.24
CA LEU A 50 -1.07 8.76 19.45
C LEU A 50 -0.39 10.07 19.81
N SER A 51 -0.16 10.31 21.10
CA SER A 51 0.15 11.67 21.61
C SER A 51 1.41 11.79 22.44
N SER A 52 2.07 10.67 22.82
CA SER A 52 3.29 10.78 23.61
C SER A 52 4.49 11.21 22.76
N PRO A 53 5.34 12.11 23.27
CA PRO A 53 6.67 12.34 22.70
C PRO A 53 7.56 11.11 22.96
N PHE A 54 8.65 10.99 22.19
CA PHE A 54 9.55 9.82 22.25
C PHE A 54 10.26 9.65 23.59
N ASP A 55 10.42 10.72 24.37
CA ASP A 55 11.09 10.75 25.68
C ASP A 55 10.10 10.68 26.86
N ALA A 56 8.80 10.51 26.60
CA ALA A 56 7.79 10.39 27.64
C ALA A 56 8.07 9.19 28.56
N THR A 57 7.95 9.43 29.87
CA THR A 57 8.01 8.37 30.89
C THR A 57 7.03 8.66 32.03
N PRO A 58 6.33 7.63 32.57
CA PRO A 58 6.28 6.24 32.12
C PRO A 58 5.37 6.03 30.89
N LEU A 59 5.65 4.97 30.11
CA LEU A 59 4.81 4.48 29.00
C LEU A 59 4.47 3.01 29.22
N SER A 60 3.35 2.55 28.65
CA SER A 60 3.02 1.15 28.49
C SER A 60 4.08 0.44 27.65
N LEU A 61 4.27 -0.86 27.88
CA LEU A 61 5.28 -1.64 27.15
C LEU A 61 5.01 -1.64 25.63
N ASP A 62 3.73 -1.67 25.25
CA ASP A 62 3.31 -1.71 23.85
C ASP A 62 3.49 -0.34 23.19
N ALA A 63 3.13 0.75 23.88
CA ALA A 63 3.40 2.11 23.41
C ALA A 63 4.90 2.36 23.26
N ALA A 64 5.71 2.00 24.26
CA ALA A 64 7.16 2.13 24.21
C ALA A 64 7.78 1.32 23.05
N ARG A 65 7.26 0.11 22.77
CA ARG A 65 7.73 -0.71 21.65
C ARG A 65 7.39 -0.05 20.31
N TYR A 66 6.15 0.40 20.13
CA TYR A 66 5.72 1.04 18.90
C TYR A 66 6.50 2.33 18.63
N LEU A 67 6.59 3.22 19.63
CA LEU A 67 7.31 4.49 19.50
C LEU A 67 8.80 4.28 19.22
N ARG A 68 9.41 3.20 19.70
CA ARG A 68 10.78 2.82 19.33
C ARG A 68 10.90 2.45 17.85
N HIS A 69 9.99 1.66 17.31
CA HIS A 69 9.99 1.32 15.87
C HIS A 69 9.75 2.57 15.02
N LEU A 70 8.83 3.44 15.44
CA LEU A 70 8.58 4.72 14.79
C LEU A 70 9.85 5.60 14.78
N ARG A 71 10.55 5.71 15.92
CA ARG A 71 11.79 6.48 16.01
C ARG A 71 12.87 5.94 15.08
N LEU A 72 13.05 4.61 15.04
CA LEU A 72 14.02 3.98 14.15
C LEU A 72 13.69 4.19 12.67
N ALA A 73 12.39 4.25 12.31
CA ALA A 73 11.94 4.54 10.96
C ALA A 73 12.15 6.02 10.56
N ILE A 74 12.03 6.95 11.50
CA ILE A 74 12.35 8.38 11.28
C ILE A 74 13.85 8.57 11.04
N ASP A 75 14.68 7.97 11.90
CA ASP A 75 16.13 8.06 11.81
C ASP A 75 16.71 7.05 10.79
N ALA A 76 15.88 6.43 9.94
CA ALA A 76 16.28 5.27 9.17
C ALA A 76 17.33 5.58 8.11
N HIS A 77 18.48 4.91 8.23
CA HIS A 77 19.44 4.69 7.15
C HIS A 77 19.40 3.25 6.62
N GLN A 78 18.55 2.40 7.22
CA GLN A 78 18.37 0.99 6.87
C GLN A 78 16.89 0.69 6.59
N GLU A 79 16.65 0.09 5.43
CA GLU A 79 15.33 -0.27 4.89
C GLU A 79 14.45 -1.05 5.87
N SER A 80 15.05 -2.03 6.58
CA SER A 80 14.31 -2.90 7.50
C SER A 80 13.57 -2.17 8.61
N PHE A 81 13.96 -0.93 8.96
CA PHE A 81 13.26 -0.17 10.00
C PHE A 81 11.92 0.37 9.52
N VAL A 82 11.80 0.80 8.27
CA VAL A 82 10.53 1.27 7.71
C VAL A 82 9.58 0.11 7.52
N ASP A 83 10.07 -1.03 7.02
CA ASP A 83 9.31 -2.27 6.90
C ASP A 83 8.75 -2.74 8.26
N ASP A 84 9.60 -2.81 9.30
CA ASP A 84 9.19 -3.21 10.64
C ASP A 84 8.15 -2.25 11.23
N PHE A 85 8.34 -0.94 11.03
CA PHE A 85 7.41 0.09 11.48
C PHE A 85 6.05 -0.02 10.76
N ALA A 86 6.06 -0.16 9.44
CA ALA A 86 4.85 -0.30 8.65
C ALA A 86 4.08 -1.57 9.04
N ALA A 87 4.78 -2.71 9.15
CA ALA A 87 4.19 -3.95 9.62
C ALA A 87 3.61 -3.83 11.04
N GLY A 88 4.32 -3.14 11.95
CA GLY A 88 3.84 -2.84 13.29
C GLY A 88 2.56 -1.98 13.29
N THR A 89 2.49 -0.98 12.41
CA THR A 89 1.33 -0.10 12.25
C THR A 89 0.11 -0.85 11.71
N LEU A 90 0.29 -1.68 10.67
CA LEU A 90 -0.79 -2.50 10.13
C LEU A 90 -1.35 -3.50 11.16
N ARG A 91 -0.48 -4.11 11.98
CA ARG A 91 -0.90 -5.00 13.09
C ARG A 91 -1.63 -4.27 14.20
N LEU A 92 -1.13 -3.10 14.61
CA LEU A 92 -1.76 -2.25 15.62
C LEU A 92 -3.19 -1.88 15.20
N LEU A 93 -3.41 -1.62 13.92
CA LEU A 93 -4.71 -1.28 13.34
C LEU A 93 -5.55 -2.50 12.94
N GLY A 94 -5.03 -3.71 13.18
CA GLY A 94 -5.73 -4.97 12.97
C GLY A 94 -5.99 -5.33 11.51
N PHE A 95 -5.12 -4.95 10.57
CA PHE A 95 -5.20 -5.38 9.16
C PHE A 95 -5.11 -6.90 9.00
N ASP A 96 -4.53 -7.60 9.97
CA ASP A 96 -4.42 -9.05 10.05
C ASP A 96 -5.65 -9.73 10.70
N GLN A 97 -6.39 -9.03 11.55
CA GLN A 97 -7.53 -9.59 12.31
C GLN A 97 -8.78 -9.83 11.46
N ASP A 98 -8.89 -9.14 10.31
CA ASP A 98 -10.03 -9.28 9.41
C ASP A 98 -9.89 -10.44 8.41
N ILE A 99 -8.77 -11.18 8.48
CA ILE A 99 -8.51 -12.36 7.66
C ILE A 99 -8.78 -13.59 8.53
N ASP A 100 -9.81 -14.38 8.16
CA ASP A 100 -10.20 -15.58 8.89
C ASP A 100 -9.00 -16.53 9.15
N PRO A 101 -8.74 -16.96 10.40
CA PRO A 101 -7.73 -17.96 10.71
C PRO A 101 -7.86 -19.27 9.91
N GLN A 102 -9.07 -19.64 9.47
CA GLN A 102 -9.26 -20.79 8.59
C GLN A 102 -8.81 -20.50 7.14
N SER A 103 -8.88 -19.24 6.69
CA SER A 103 -8.29 -18.76 5.42
C SER A 103 -6.76 -18.70 5.47
N LEU A 104 -6.17 -18.48 6.65
CA LEU A 104 -4.71 -18.47 6.87
C LEU A 104 -4.05 -19.85 6.74
N LEU A 105 -4.81 -20.94 6.93
CA LEU A 105 -4.31 -22.31 6.79
C LEU A 105 -4.21 -22.76 5.32
N ASP A 106 -4.77 -22.00 4.37
CA ASP A 106 -4.78 -22.35 2.96
C ASP A 106 -4.42 -21.16 2.05
N THR A 107 -3.13 -20.89 1.94
CA THR A 107 -2.44 -20.11 0.87
C THR A 107 -2.96 -18.68 0.64
N THR A 108 -2.32 -17.71 1.32
CA THR A 108 -2.60 -16.28 1.30
C THR A 108 -2.67 -15.68 -0.10
N PHE A 109 -3.87 -15.26 -0.52
CA PHE A 109 -4.03 -14.30 -1.60
C PHE A 109 -3.35 -12.98 -1.20
N VAL A 110 -2.75 -12.29 -2.17
CA VAL A 110 -2.21 -10.95 -1.94
C VAL A 110 -3.38 -9.97 -2.06
N LEU A 111 -3.81 -9.42 -0.93
CA LEU A 111 -4.98 -8.53 -0.84
C LEU A 111 -4.58 -7.07 -0.57
N LEU A 112 -3.34 -6.83 -0.17
CA LEU A 112 -2.76 -5.53 0.11
C LEU A 112 -1.29 -5.59 -0.30
N VAL A 113 -0.82 -4.58 -1.02
CA VAL A 113 0.60 -4.40 -1.36
C VAL A 113 1.15 -3.25 -0.52
N LEU A 114 2.31 -3.46 0.09
CA LEU A 114 3.03 -2.44 0.85
C LEU A 114 4.44 -2.34 0.26
N VAL A 115 4.84 -1.15 -0.17
CA VAL A 115 6.15 -0.88 -0.75
C VAL A 115 6.84 0.23 0.03
N GLU A 116 8.07 -0.01 0.47
CA GLU A 116 8.93 1.07 0.97
C GLU A 116 9.45 1.90 -0.22
N ASP A 117 9.31 3.21 -0.13
CA ASP A 117 9.94 4.14 -1.04
C ASP A 117 11.41 4.38 -0.64
N LYS A 118 12.31 3.93 -1.51
CA LYS A 118 13.76 3.99 -1.32
C LYS A 118 14.40 5.23 -1.96
N THR A 119 13.62 6.20 -2.41
CA THR A 119 14.13 7.43 -3.06
C THR A 119 15.10 8.20 -2.17
N LEU A 120 14.95 8.16 -0.84
CA LEU A 120 15.89 8.75 0.12
C LEU A 120 17.29 8.08 0.10
N ALA A 121 17.39 6.85 -0.40
CA ALA A 121 18.64 6.08 -0.50
C ALA A 121 19.38 6.27 -1.85
N ASN A 122 19.08 7.33 -2.60
CA ASN A 122 19.84 7.77 -3.79
C ASN A 122 19.62 6.90 -5.06
N GLN A 123 18.48 6.22 -5.17
CA GLN A 123 18.11 5.46 -6.36
C GLN A 123 17.08 6.25 -7.18
N THR A 124 17.25 6.25 -8.51
CA THR A 124 16.27 6.72 -9.51
C THR A 124 15.09 5.76 -9.58
N HIS A 125 14.48 5.51 -8.43
CA HIS A 125 13.48 4.48 -8.22
C HIS A 125 12.10 5.15 -8.23
N ASP A 126 11.27 4.75 -9.17
CA ASP A 126 9.91 5.24 -9.28
C ASP A 126 8.99 4.35 -8.42
N VAL A 127 8.74 4.78 -7.19
CA VAL A 127 7.90 4.01 -6.25
C VAL A 127 6.47 3.85 -6.76
N GLU A 128 5.98 4.82 -7.53
CA GLU A 128 4.63 4.81 -8.07
C GLU A 128 4.52 3.74 -9.16
N ALA A 129 5.49 3.67 -10.06
CA ALA A 129 5.57 2.61 -11.05
C ALA A 129 5.78 1.23 -10.41
N GLN A 130 6.62 1.13 -9.37
CA GLN A 130 6.83 -0.13 -8.65
C GLN A 130 5.56 -0.64 -7.99
N VAL A 131 4.85 0.20 -7.22
CA VAL A 131 3.65 -0.26 -6.47
C VAL A 131 2.55 -0.73 -7.42
N ILE A 132 2.41 -0.09 -8.58
CA ILE A 132 1.47 -0.52 -9.64
C ILE A 132 1.93 -1.84 -10.25
N ALA A 133 3.22 -2.01 -10.56
CA ALA A 133 3.76 -3.26 -11.08
C ALA A 133 3.55 -4.43 -10.09
N GLU A 134 3.78 -4.20 -8.80
CA GLU A 134 3.55 -5.18 -7.74
C GLU A 134 2.08 -5.54 -7.58
N ALA A 135 1.16 -4.58 -7.73
CA ALA A 135 -0.26 -4.87 -7.80
C ALA A 135 -0.62 -5.76 -9.00
N ILE A 136 -0.05 -5.50 -10.18
CA ILE A 136 -0.28 -6.36 -11.35
C ILE A 136 0.26 -7.77 -11.10
N ALA A 137 1.46 -7.90 -10.50
CA ALA A 137 2.04 -9.17 -10.11
C ALA A 137 1.19 -9.91 -9.04
N ALA A 138 0.62 -9.18 -8.08
CA ALA A 138 -0.29 -9.72 -7.09
C ALA A 138 -1.57 -10.29 -7.73
N PHE A 139 -2.16 -9.60 -8.72
CA PHE A 139 -3.30 -10.11 -9.49
C PHE A 139 -2.95 -11.39 -10.26
N GLN A 140 -1.79 -11.40 -10.94
CA GLN A 140 -1.29 -12.58 -11.65
C GLN A 140 -1.10 -13.77 -10.69
N SER A 141 -0.41 -13.55 -9.56
CA SER A 141 -0.19 -14.56 -8.52
C SER A 141 -1.50 -15.11 -7.94
N ASN A 142 -2.46 -14.22 -7.68
CA ASN A 142 -3.79 -14.59 -7.20
C ASN A 142 -4.53 -15.47 -8.21
N ASN A 143 -4.53 -15.11 -9.49
CA ASN A 143 -5.17 -15.90 -10.54
C ASN A 143 -4.48 -17.25 -10.79
N ASP A 144 -3.15 -17.32 -10.68
CA ASP A 144 -2.41 -18.58 -10.72
C ASP A 144 -2.81 -19.50 -9.57
N LYS A 145 -2.95 -18.96 -8.35
CA LYS A 145 -3.43 -19.72 -7.18
C LYS A 145 -4.87 -20.21 -7.39
N ARG A 146 -5.76 -19.37 -7.93
CA ARG A 146 -7.15 -19.77 -8.28
C ARG A 146 -7.18 -20.93 -9.28
N THR A 147 -6.38 -20.83 -10.35
CA THR A 147 -6.31 -21.85 -11.40
C THR A 147 -5.76 -23.17 -10.86
N ARG A 148 -4.74 -23.13 -10.00
CA ARG A 148 -4.20 -24.33 -9.32
C ARG A 148 -5.23 -25.03 -8.42
N ARG A 149 -6.27 -24.30 -8.00
CA ARG A 149 -7.41 -24.79 -7.23
C ARG A 149 -8.64 -25.08 -8.07
N TRP A 150 -8.53 -25.07 -9.39
CA TRP A 150 -9.64 -25.30 -10.32
C TRP A 150 -10.77 -24.27 -10.20
N LEU A 151 -10.45 -23.07 -9.68
CA LEU A 151 -11.36 -21.93 -9.67
C LEU A 151 -11.14 -21.08 -10.93
N ASP A 152 -12.21 -20.46 -11.42
CA ASP A 152 -12.11 -19.55 -12.56
C ASP A 152 -11.25 -18.33 -12.21
N PRO A 153 -10.31 -17.92 -13.09
CA PRO A 153 -9.56 -16.68 -12.92
C PRO A 153 -10.48 -15.46 -12.84
N LEU A 154 -10.16 -14.53 -11.95
CA LEU A 154 -10.83 -13.23 -11.86
C LEU A 154 -10.58 -12.45 -13.16
N GLN A 155 -11.63 -11.79 -13.65
CA GLN A 155 -11.51 -10.88 -14.79
C GLN A 155 -10.93 -9.52 -14.40
N SER A 156 -11.13 -9.12 -13.14
CA SER A 156 -10.59 -7.89 -12.58
C SER A 156 -10.50 -7.97 -11.07
N MET A 157 -9.58 -7.21 -10.48
CA MET A 157 -9.45 -6.99 -9.05
C MET A 157 -8.83 -5.61 -8.83
N THR A 158 -9.40 -4.83 -7.92
CA THR A 158 -8.71 -3.63 -7.41
C THR A 158 -7.83 -4.05 -6.26
N ILE A 159 -6.53 -3.77 -6.34
CA ILE A 159 -5.56 -4.06 -5.29
C ILE A 159 -5.27 -2.77 -4.53
N PRO A 160 -5.69 -2.69 -3.25
CA PRO A 160 -5.25 -1.64 -2.35
C PRO A 160 -3.74 -1.72 -2.15
N CYS A 161 -3.05 -0.58 -2.25
CA CYS A 161 -1.62 -0.50 -2.02
C CYS A 161 -1.26 0.67 -1.10
N ILE A 162 -0.14 0.56 -0.42
CA ILE A 162 0.43 1.59 0.44
C ILE A 162 1.90 1.73 0.09
N THR A 163 2.37 2.96 -0.13
CA THR A 163 3.81 3.26 -0.15
C THR A 163 4.21 4.01 1.12
N MET A 164 5.43 3.76 1.60
CA MET A 164 5.99 4.41 2.79
C MET A 164 7.28 5.15 2.43
N ILE A 165 7.28 6.48 2.51
CA ILE A 165 8.51 7.28 2.49
C ILE A 165 8.88 7.57 3.95
N GLY A 166 9.80 6.79 4.51
CA GLY A 166 10.05 6.82 5.95
C GLY A 166 8.78 6.51 6.74
N THR A 167 8.17 7.52 7.38
CA THR A 167 6.91 7.37 8.13
C THR A 167 5.71 8.03 7.45
N LEU A 168 5.84 8.41 6.18
CA LEU A 168 4.81 9.08 5.39
C LEU A 168 4.06 8.05 4.51
N PRO A 169 2.81 7.69 4.83
CA PRO A 169 2.03 6.79 3.99
C PRO A 169 1.35 7.51 2.81
N THR A 170 1.44 6.91 1.63
CA THR A 170 0.59 7.22 0.46
C THR A 170 -0.24 6.00 0.09
N PHE A 171 -1.52 6.21 -0.23
CA PHE A 171 -2.48 5.15 -0.49
C PHE A 171 -2.87 5.08 -1.95
N TYR A 172 -3.02 3.88 -2.49
CA TYR A 172 -3.39 3.64 -3.87
C TYR A 172 -4.52 2.62 -4.00
N LEU A 173 -5.36 2.80 -5.01
CA LEU A 173 -6.25 1.77 -5.51
C LEU A 173 -5.87 1.46 -6.95
N VAL A 174 -5.34 0.26 -7.19
CA VAL A 174 -4.88 -0.18 -8.50
C VAL A 174 -5.89 -1.16 -9.11
N PRO A 175 -6.78 -0.73 -10.01
CA PRO A 175 -7.67 -1.65 -10.72
C PRO A 175 -6.89 -2.45 -11.76
N VAL A 176 -6.69 -3.74 -11.51
CA VAL A 176 -6.04 -4.66 -12.45
C VAL A 176 -7.09 -5.49 -13.16
N THR A 177 -7.09 -5.43 -14.49
CA THR A 177 -7.93 -6.28 -15.34
C THR A 177 -7.12 -7.41 -15.95
N ARG A 178 -7.80 -8.45 -16.45
CA ARG A 178 -7.17 -9.51 -17.24
C ARG A 178 -6.53 -8.98 -18.52
N GLU A 179 -7.11 -7.95 -19.12
CA GLU A 179 -6.53 -7.26 -20.29
C GLU A 179 -5.18 -6.64 -19.93
N LEU A 180 -5.13 -5.81 -18.88
CA LEU A 180 -3.89 -5.20 -18.41
C LEU A 180 -2.85 -6.26 -18.04
N SER A 181 -3.27 -7.29 -17.29
CA SER A 181 -2.39 -8.39 -16.93
C SER A 181 -1.83 -9.12 -18.14
N ALA A 182 -2.64 -9.37 -19.18
CA ALA A 182 -2.19 -10.04 -20.39
C ALA A 182 -1.23 -9.14 -21.18
N ALA A 183 -1.53 -7.85 -21.30
CA ALA A 183 -0.70 -6.85 -21.95
C ALA A 183 0.70 -6.77 -21.33
N VAL A 184 0.80 -6.77 -19.99
CA VAL A 184 2.09 -6.80 -19.28
C VAL A 184 2.85 -8.10 -19.52
N ILE A 185 2.16 -9.24 -19.59
CA ILE A 185 2.81 -10.55 -19.89
C ILE A 185 3.33 -10.59 -21.33
N SER A 186 2.58 -10.06 -22.29
CA SER A 186 2.93 -10.09 -23.72
C SER A 186 3.83 -8.92 -24.14
N GLY A 187 3.99 -7.88 -23.31
CA GLY A 187 4.67 -6.65 -23.67
C GLY A 187 3.91 -5.83 -24.72
N GLU A 188 2.57 -5.86 -24.65
CA GLU A 188 1.67 -5.18 -25.59
C GLU A 188 1.01 -3.95 -24.95
N TYR A 189 0.59 -3.01 -25.78
CA TYR A 189 -0.17 -1.83 -25.33
C TYR A 189 -1.66 -2.21 -25.15
N PRO A 190 -2.24 -2.07 -23.96
CA PRO A 190 -3.65 -2.38 -23.73
C PRO A 190 -4.57 -1.32 -24.34
N ALA A 191 -5.72 -1.74 -24.89
CA ALA A 191 -6.66 -0.82 -25.52
C ALA A 191 -7.42 0.00 -24.47
N THR A 192 -7.73 -0.63 -23.33
CA THR A 192 -8.43 0.03 -22.23
C THR A 192 -7.44 0.75 -21.30
N PRO A 193 -7.59 2.07 -21.08
CA PRO A 193 -6.75 2.79 -20.13
C PRO A 193 -7.07 2.36 -18.69
N THR A 194 -6.04 2.34 -17.85
CA THR A 194 -6.17 2.03 -16.42
C THR A 194 -5.93 3.29 -15.60
N GLN A 195 -6.92 3.67 -14.79
CA GLN A 195 -6.78 4.80 -13.86
C GLN A 195 -6.51 4.28 -12.46
N VAL A 196 -5.36 4.64 -11.91
CA VAL A 196 -4.98 4.36 -10.52
C VAL A 196 -5.31 5.57 -9.68
N LEU A 197 -6.03 5.38 -8.57
CA LEU A 197 -6.31 6.47 -7.64
C LEU A 197 -5.20 6.55 -6.60
N GLN A 198 -4.70 7.76 -6.34
CA GLN A 198 -3.68 8.04 -5.32
C GLN A 198 -4.23 9.05 -4.30
N CYS A 199 -4.04 8.77 -3.02
CA CYS A 199 -4.33 9.71 -1.94
C CYS A 199 -3.11 9.84 -1.03
N ARG A 200 -2.57 11.05 -0.93
CA ARG A 200 -1.48 11.38 -0.02
C ARG A 200 -2.01 11.76 1.35
N THR A 201 -1.16 11.59 2.36
CA THR A 201 -1.39 12.12 3.69
C THR A 201 -0.66 13.45 3.78
N GLU A 202 -1.40 14.55 3.63
CA GLU A 202 -0.84 15.90 3.68
C GLU A 202 -1.54 16.69 4.79
N LEU A 203 -0.78 17.50 5.53
CA LEU A 203 -1.32 18.55 6.39
C LEU A 203 -1.53 19.82 5.55
N ASP A 204 -2.51 20.64 5.90
CA ASP A 204 -2.83 21.90 5.19
C ASP A 204 -1.69 22.94 5.22
N SER A 205 -0.62 22.71 5.98
CA SER A 205 0.56 23.57 6.07
C SER A 205 1.80 22.91 5.45
N ASP A 206 2.23 23.45 4.31
CA ASP A 206 3.41 23.08 3.50
C ASP A 206 4.78 23.03 4.22
N LEU A 207 4.84 23.24 5.56
CA LEU A 207 6.09 23.46 6.29
C LEU A 207 6.61 22.25 7.09
N ASP A 208 5.82 21.18 7.27
CA ASP A 208 6.17 20.12 8.24
C ASP A 208 6.27 18.70 7.62
N SER A 209 6.30 18.59 6.29
CA SER A 209 6.31 17.29 5.59
C SER A 209 7.55 16.42 5.84
N GLU A 210 8.65 16.97 6.34
CA GLU A 210 9.87 16.20 6.62
C GLU A 210 9.81 15.40 7.94
N ALA A 211 9.00 15.83 8.91
CA ALA A 211 8.94 15.18 10.23
C ALA A 211 8.12 13.88 10.22
N GLY A 212 7.18 13.75 9.29
CA GLY A 212 6.23 12.63 9.23
C GLY A 212 5.56 12.36 10.57
N MET A 213 5.54 11.11 11.02
CA MET A 213 4.89 10.73 12.26
C MET A 213 5.70 11.09 13.54
N GLU A 214 6.83 11.81 13.42
CA GLU A 214 7.43 12.52 14.57
C GLU A 214 6.47 13.59 15.08
N ASP A 215 5.85 14.34 14.16
CA ASP A 215 4.80 15.31 14.49
C ASP A 215 3.54 14.59 14.99
N ILE A 216 2.99 15.07 16.11
CA ILE A 216 1.85 14.42 16.78
C ILE A 216 0.57 14.62 15.97
N GLU A 217 0.37 15.79 15.37
CA GLU A 217 -0.84 16.08 14.58
C GLU A 217 -0.85 15.22 13.31
N TYR A 218 0.28 15.16 12.60
CA TYR A 218 0.48 14.28 11.47
C TYR A 218 0.34 12.82 11.86
N ARG A 219 0.90 12.38 12.99
CA ARG A 219 0.78 10.99 13.46
C ARG A 219 -0.68 10.60 13.63
N GLN A 220 -1.48 11.43 14.30
CA GLN A 220 -2.91 11.18 14.46
C GLN A 220 -3.64 11.16 13.11
N LEU A 221 -3.30 12.08 12.20
CA LEU A 221 -3.86 12.11 10.85
C LEU A 221 -3.52 10.84 10.06
N ALA A 222 -2.27 10.39 10.09
CA ALA A 222 -1.82 9.16 9.44
C ALA A 222 -2.59 7.94 9.96
N PHE A 223 -2.78 7.81 11.28
CA PHE A 223 -3.60 6.76 11.87
C PHE A 223 -5.05 6.79 11.36
N LYS A 224 -5.66 7.97 11.26
CA LYS A 224 -7.00 8.12 10.67
C LYS A 224 -7.03 7.66 9.21
N ARG A 225 -6.02 8.03 8.43
CA ARG A 225 -5.91 7.62 7.02
C ARG A 225 -5.73 6.11 6.87
N PHE A 226 -4.88 5.47 7.68
CA PHE A 226 -4.76 4.01 7.67
C PHE A 226 -6.07 3.31 8.03
N LEU A 227 -6.82 3.79 9.03
CA LEU A 227 -8.11 3.18 9.41
C LEU A 227 -9.19 3.39 8.34
N ALA A 228 -9.24 4.57 7.74
CA ALA A 228 -10.11 4.86 6.61
C ALA A 228 -9.78 3.94 5.43
N PHE A 229 -8.48 3.79 5.13
CA PHE A 229 -8.00 2.92 4.09
C PHE A 229 -8.27 1.45 4.37
N LYS A 230 -8.12 0.98 5.61
CA LYS A 230 -8.45 -0.39 6.03
C LYS A 230 -9.89 -0.73 5.67
N THR A 231 -10.81 0.17 6.01
CA THR A 231 -12.24 0.01 5.72
C THR A 231 -12.49 -0.03 4.21
N LEU A 232 -11.81 0.83 3.45
CA LEU A 232 -11.90 0.85 1.99
C LEU A 232 -11.31 -0.42 1.35
N ALA A 233 -10.11 -0.83 1.74
CA ALA A 233 -9.48 -2.07 1.30
C ALA A 233 -10.38 -3.28 1.56
N ARG A 234 -11.12 -3.26 2.67
CA ARG A 234 -12.09 -4.29 3.02
C ARG A 234 -13.17 -4.48 1.95
N THR A 235 -13.68 -3.39 1.38
CA THR A 235 -14.73 -3.51 0.35
C THR A 235 -14.21 -4.15 -0.94
N HIS A 236 -12.90 -4.11 -1.19
CA HIS A 236 -12.26 -4.70 -2.36
C HIS A 236 -11.85 -6.17 -2.15
N TRP A 237 -11.44 -6.58 -0.94
CA TRP A 237 -11.03 -7.96 -0.70
C TRP A 237 -12.20 -8.94 -0.54
N GLU A 238 -13.40 -8.45 -0.19
CA GLU A 238 -14.46 -9.28 0.37
C GLU A 238 -15.16 -10.09 -0.73
N PRO A 239 -15.41 -9.52 -1.92
CA PRO A 239 -15.85 -10.31 -3.07
C PRO A 239 -14.83 -11.37 -3.50
N VAL A 240 -13.53 -11.12 -3.32
CA VAL A 240 -12.48 -12.09 -3.65
C VAL A 240 -12.50 -13.26 -2.67
N LEU A 241 -12.72 -12.97 -1.38
CA LEU A 241 -12.81 -13.97 -0.32
C LEU A 241 -14.12 -14.77 -0.32
N GLN A 242 -15.24 -14.18 -0.76
CA GLN A 242 -16.53 -14.88 -0.88
C GLN A 242 -16.59 -15.88 -2.05
N GLY A 243 -15.61 -15.83 -2.96
CA GLY A 243 -15.46 -16.76 -4.08
C GLY A 243 -14.63 -18.02 -3.77
N PHE A 244 -14.45 -18.36 -2.50
CA PHE A 244 -13.82 -19.59 -1.99
C PHE A 244 -14.87 -20.56 -1.43
#